data_AF-A0A650F2R5-F1
#
_entry.id   AF-A0A650F2R5-F1
#
_cell.length_a   1.000
_cell.length_b   1.000
_cell.length_c   1.000
_cell.angle_alpha   90.00
_cell.angle_beta   90.00
_cell.angle_gamma   90.00
#
_symmetry.space_group_name_H-M   'P 1'
#
loop_
_entity.id
_entity.type
_entity.pdbx_description
1 polymer ?
#
loop_
_entity_poly.entity_id
_entity_poly.type
_entity_poly.pdbx_seq_one_letter_code
_entity_poly.pdbx_strand_id
1 'polypeptide(L)'
;MSLKQNLKTIKQEFDQDEKMLENAFRLEILARRYRRYLIAIAVILVAIGVWYGVSHYLKAQHTHQATAAYAKLLEDSTDSEALKALEKASVELYDLYRYSNANEDEVFQSLTHSKNELVRILATYELASIEAGKADKEGKLDTANLDATPNYPLKDFALLQEAFLLFNHHQAQNARDKLLLVSQPSILQEEVDNLRHYQIFEK
;
A
#
# COMPACT_ATOMS: atom_id res chain seq x y z
N MET A 1 64.32 28.90 -28.42
CA MET A 1 63.44 27.81 -27.94
C MET A 1 62.00 27.90 -28.47
N SER A 2 61.57 28.99 -29.10
CA SER A 2 60.20 29.17 -29.60
C SER A 2 59.81 28.26 -30.78
N LEU A 3 60.70 28.03 -31.75
CA LEU A 3 60.41 27.18 -32.93
C LEU A 3 60.14 25.71 -32.58
N LYS A 4 60.89 25.13 -31.62
CA LYS A 4 60.67 23.76 -31.14
C LYS A 4 59.36 23.63 -30.37
N GLN A 5 58.95 24.69 -29.67
CA GLN A 5 57.71 24.73 -28.90
C GLN A 5 56.50 24.84 -29.83
N ASN A 6 56.58 25.73 -30.83
CA ASN A 6 55.55 25.85 -31.88
C ASN A 6 55.37 24.57 -32.69
N LEU A 7 56.45 23.88 -33.06
CA LEU A 7 56.36 22.58 -33.74
C LEU A 7 55.69 21.51 -32.86
N LYS A 8 55.93 21.55 -31.54
CA LYS A 8 55.35 20.60 -30.59
C LYS A 8 53.85 20.85 -30.41
N THR A 9 53.43 22.12 -30.36
CA THR A 9 52.02 22.51 -30.29
C THR A 9 51.28 22.12 -31.56
N ILE A 10 51.83 22.42 -32.75
CA ILE A 10 51.24 22.04 -34.04
C ILE A 10 51.10 20.51 -34.15
N LYS A 11 52.10 19.75 -33.71
CA LYS A 11 52.04 18.28 -33.70
C LYS A 11 50.96 17.74 -32.74
N GLN A 12 50.78 18.38 -31.58
CA GLN A 12 49.72 18.01 -30.64
C GLN A 12 48.31 18.31 -31.17
N GLU A 13 48.14 19.42 -31.88
CA GLU A 13 46.86 19.76 -32.55
C GLU A 13 46.55 18.75 -33.65
N PHE A 14 47.53 18.39 -34.49
CA PHE A 14 47.36 17.32 -35.49
C PHE A 14 47.04 15.94 -34.86
N ASP A 15 47.70 15.56 -33.77
CA ASP A 15 47.41 14.31 -33.05
C ASP A 15 46.01 14.32 -32.39
N GLN A 16 45.50 15.50 -32.01
CA GLN A 16 44.13 15.66 -31.49
C GLN A 16 43.10 15.55 -32.60
N ASP A 17 43.34 16.20 -33.74
CA ASP A 17 42.46 16.15 -34.91
C ASP A 17 42.37 14.74 -35.49
N GLU A 18 43.49 14.01 -35.55
CA GLU A 18 43.53 12.61 -36.00
C GLU A 18 42.72 11.71 -35.07
N LYS A 19 42.84 11.87 -33.74
CA LYS A 19 42.00 11.15 -32.77
C LYS A 19 40.53 11.53 -32.88
N MET A 20 40.22 12.78 -33.18
CA MET A 20 38.84 13.24 -33.34
C MET A 20 38.21 12.61 -34.59
N LEU A 21 38.95 12.55 -35.70
CA LEU A 21 38.55 11.90 -36.94
C LEU A 21 38.46 10.38 -36.77
N GLU A 22 39.40 9.75 -36.07
CA GLU A 22 39.36 8.31 -35.79
C GLU A 22 38.12 7.96 -34.96
N ASN A 23 37.81 8.75 -33.93
CA ASN A 23 36.61 8.57 -33.13
C ASN A 23 35.34 8.81 -33.95
N ALA A 24 35.31 9.79 -34.86
CA ALA A 24 34.18 10.02 -35.76
C ALA A 24 33.96 8.83 -36.71
N PHE A 25 35.03 8.28 -37.29
CA PHE A 25 34.94 7.09 -38.15
C PHE A 25 34.52 5.84 -37.37
N ARG A 26 35.02 5.65 -36.15
CA ARG A 26 34.60 4.55 -35.27
C ARG A 26 33.11 4.64 -34.93
N LEU A 27 32.61 5.85 -34.62
CA LEU A 27 31.18 6.10 -34.40
C LEU A 27 30.35 5.82 -35.66
N GLU A 28 30.85 6.18 -36.83
CA GLU A 28 30.15 5.94 -38.09
C GLU A 28 30.06 4.44 -38.43
N ILE A 29 31.14 3.68 -38.23
CA ILE A 29 31.16 2.23 -38.42
C ILE A 29 30.21 1.55 -37.41
N LEU A 30 30.23 2.01 -36.15
CA LEU A 30 29.32 1.51 -35.11
C LEU A 30 27.85 1.82 -35.46
N ALA A 31 27.56 3.05 -35.87
CA ALA A 31 26.22 3.46 -36.28
C ALA A 31 25.71 2.68 -37.49
N ARG A 32 26.57 2.41 -38.49
CA ARG A 32 26.21 1.55 -39.63
C ARG A 32 25.99 0.09 -39.24
N ARG A 33 26.87 -0.47 -38.39
CA ARG A 33 26.79 -1.87 -37.96
C ARG A 33 25.57 -2.14 -37.08
N TYR A 34 25.22 -1.20 -36.20
CA TYR A 34 24.13 -1.33 -35.24
C TYR A 34 22.87 -0.53 -35.62
N ARG A 35 22.77 -0.04 -36.86
CA ARG A 35 21.68 0.82 -37.34
C ARG A 35 20.29 0.28 -36.97
N ARG A 36 20.07 -1.04 -37.11
CA ARG A 36 18.79 -1.69 -36.76
C ARG A 36 18.52 -1.67 -35.25
N TYR A 37 19.54 -1.91 -34.43
CA TYR A 37 19.42 -1.87 -32.97
C TYR A 37 19.21 -0.45 -32.44
N LEU A 38 19.88 0.54 -33.03
CA LEU A 38 19.68 1.96 -32.68
C LEU A 38 18.25 2.42 -33.01
N ILE A 39 17.69 1.99 -34.15
CA ILE A 39 16.29 2.26 -34.49
C ILE A 39 15.35 1.56 -33.50
N ALA A 40 15.61 0.31 -33.14
CA ALA A 40 14.78 -0.42 -32.16
C ALA A 40 14.78 0.28 -30.79
N ILE A 41 15.94 0.73 -30.31
CA ILE A 41 16.05 1.51 -29.06
C ILE A 41 15.28 2.83 -29.16
N ALA A 42 15.42 3.55 -30.28
CA ALA A 42 14.69 4.80 -30.49
C ALA A 42 13.17 4.59 -30.46
N VAL A 43 12.66 3.52 -31.09
CA VAL A 43 11.23 3.17 -31.06
C VAL A 43 10.78 2.84 -29.64
N ILE A 44 11.57 2.07 -28.88
CA ILE A 44 11.26 1.74 -27.48
C ILE A 44 11.20 3.02 -26.62
N LEU A 45 12.16 3.94 -26.79
CA LEU A 45 12.17 5.21 -26.06
C LEU A 45 10.93 6.06 -26.36
N VAL A 46 10.52 6.14 -27.62
CA VAL A 46 9.28 6.84 -28.02
C VAL A 46 8.05 6.15 -27.41
N ALA A 47 7.98 4.81 -27.46
CA ALA A 47 6.87 4.05 -26.89
C ALA A 47 6.77 4.26 -25.37
N ILE A 48 7.89 4.26 -24.65
CA ILE A 48 7.94 4.57 -23.21
C ILE A 48 7.45 6.00 -22.96
N GLY A 49 7.90 6.98 -23.74
CA GLY A 49 7.46 8.38 -23.62
C GLY A 49 5.95 8.55 -23.80
N VAL A 50 5.39 7.91 -24.83
CA VAL A 50 3.93 7.90 -25.07
C VAL A 50 3.19 7.21 -23.94
N TRP A 51 3.68 6.05 -23.48
CA TRP A 51 3.09 5.32 -22.36
C TRP A 51 3.04 6.16 -21.08
N TYR A 52 4.13 6.84 -20.73
CA TYR A 52 4.17 7.72 -19.56
C TYR A 52 3.20 8.90 -19.70
N GLY A 53 3.14 9.54 -20.86
CA GLY A 53 2.21 10.66 -21.09
C GLY A 53 0.74 10.26 -20.99
N VAL A 54 0.36 9.16 -21.66
CA VAL A 54 -1.01 8.66 -21.65
C VAL A 54 -1.40 8.15 -20.25
N SER A 55 -0.53 7.39 -19.59
CA SER A 55 -0.80 6.87 -18.25
C SER A 55 -0.96 7.98 -17.21
N HIS A 56 -0.16 9.04 -17.28
CA HIS A 56 -0.30 10.18 -16.38
C HIS A 56 -1.62 10.93 -16.60
N TYR A 57 -2.01 11.17 -17.87
CA TYR A 57 -3.27 11.82 -18.20
C TYR A 57 -4.48 11.00 -17.73
N LEU A 58 -4.49 9.69 -18.01
CA LEU A 58 -5.55 8.79 -17.56
C LEU A 58 -5.61 8.73 -16.04
N LYS A 59 -4.46 8.63 -15.35
CA LYS A 59 -4.41 8.60 -13.89
C LYS A 59 -5.01 9.88 -13.28
N ALA A 60 -4.65 11.05 -13.81
CA ALA A 60 -5.23 12.33 -13.36
C ALA A 60 -6.76 12.36 -13.57
N GLN A 61 -7.22 11.93 -14.74
CA GLN A 61 -8.65 11.87 -15.05
C GLN A 61 -9.41 10.92 -14.11
N HIS A 62 -8.87 9.72 -13.87
CA HIS A 62 -9.43 8.77 -12.92
C HIS A 62 -9.48 9.31 -11.49
N THR A 63 -8.42 9.98 -11.03
CA THR A 63 -8.41 10.58 -9.69
C THR A 63 -9.49 11.65 -9.54
N HIS A 64 -9.64 12.55 -10.54
CA HIS A 64 -10.68 13.57 -10.49
C HIS A 64 -12.09 12.97 -10.51
N GLN A 65 -12.33 11.94 -11.33
CA GLN A 65 -13.62 11.25 -11.39
C GLN A 65 -13.93 10.53 -10.08
N ALA A 66 -12.96 9.83 -9.49
CA ALA A 66 -13.10 9.13 -8.22
C ALA A 66 -13.43 10.12 -7.09
N THR A 67 -12.71 11.24 -6.99
CA THR A 67 -12.97 12.26 -5.96
C THR A 67 -14.34 12.91 -6.14
N ALA A 68 -14.75 13.22 -7.36
CA ALA A 68 -16.07 13.80 -7.63
C ALA A 68 -17.20 12.82 -7.31
N ALA A 69 -17.04 11.54 -7.66
CA ALA A 69 -18.00 10.49 -7.32
C ALA A 69 -18.09 10.28 -5.80
N TYR A 70 -16.94 10.25 -5.12
CA TYR A 70 -16.88 10.15 -3.66
C TYR A 70 -17.56 11.35 -2.99
N ALA A 71 -17.29 12.58 -3.43
CA ALA A 71 -17.93 13.79 -2.92
C ALA A 71 -19.47 13.71 -2.99
N LYS A 72 -20.01 13.23 -4.12
CA LYS A 72 -21.46 13.00 -4.26
C LYS A 72 -21.99 11.97 -3.28
N LEU A 73 -21.25 10.88 -3.04
CA LEU A 73 -21.65 9.86 -2.08
C LEU A 73 -21.63 10.33 -0.62
N LEU A 74 -20.82 11.34 -0.28
CA LEU A 74 -20.92 11.97 1.05
C LEU A 74 -22.20 12.80 1.21
N GLU A 75 -22.73 13.36 0.13
CA GLU A 75 -23.99 14.12 0.16
C GLU A 75 -25.21 13.19 0.08
N ASP A 76 -25.15 12.17 -0.78
CA ASP A 76 -26.17 11.14 -0.96
C ASP A 76 -25.53 9.75 -1.06
N SER A 77 -25.55 9.02 0.05
CA SER A 77 -24.97 7.68 0.15
C SER A 77 -25.71 6.62 -0.67
N THR A 78 -26.90 6.94 -1.20
CA THR A 78 -27.75 6.02 -1.98
C THR A 78 -27.66 6.21 -3.49
N ASP A 79 -26.87 7.18 -3.96
CA ASP A 79 -26.66 7.44 -5.39
C ASP A 79 -25.92 6.26 -6.06
N SER A 80 -26.69 5.40 -6.73
CA SER A 80 -26.19 4.24 -7.46
C SER A 80 -25.29 4.60 -8.64
N GLU A 81 -25.47 5.78 -9.24
CA GLU A 81 -24.62 6.24 -10.34
C GLU A 81 -23.26 6.68 -9.81
N ALA A 82 -23.23 7.42 -8.70
CA ALA A 82 -21.99 7.82 -8.04
C ALA A 82 -21.19 6.60 -7.53
N LEU A 83 -21.88 5.58 -6.99
CA LEU A 83 -21.26 4.30 -6.59
C LEU A 83 -20.56 3.59 -7.76
N LYS A 84 -21.25 3.44 -8.91
CA LYS A 84 -20.66 2.83 -10.12
C LYS A 84 -19.52 3.66 -10.69
N ALA A 85 -19.64 4.99 -10.65
CA ALA A 85 -18.60 5.89 -11.09
C ALA A 85 -17.34 5.76 -10.21
N LEU A 86 -17.52 5.62 -8.89
CA LEU A 86 -16.43 5.40 -7.94
C LEU A 86 -15.72 4.06 -8.19
N GLU A 87 -16.47 2.97 -8.31
CA GLU A 87 -15.93 1.62 -8.59
C GLU A 87 -15.07 1.60 -9.86
N LYS A 88 -15.57 2.21 -10.93
CA LYS A 88 -14.86 2.27 -12.22
C LYS A 88 -13.62 3.16 -12.17
N ALA A 89 -13.67 4.26 -11.41
CA ALA A 89 -12.58 5.22 -11.34
C ALA A 89 -11.47 4.78 -10.36
N SER A 90 -11.83 4.16 -9.24
CA SER A 90 -10.91 3.66 -8.23
C SER A 90 -11.52 2.53 -7.39
N VAL A 91 -11.11 1.30 -7.67
CA VAL A 91 -11.49 0.12 -6.88
C VAL A 91 -11.05 0.24 -5.42
N GLU A 92 -9.87 0.83 -5.18
CA GLU A 92 -9.33 0.99 -3.82
C GLU A 92 -10.17 1.94 -2.95
N LEU A 93 -10.64 3.06 -3.54
CA LEU A 93 -11.47 4.03 -2.84
C LEU A 93 -12.91 3.53 -2.70
N TYR A 94 -13.39 2.77 -3.68
CA TYR A 94 -14.68 2.09 -3.60
C TYR A 94 -14.71 1.07 -2.46
N ASP A 95 -13.69 0.22 -2.34
CA ASP A 95 -13.58 -0.76 -1.25
C ASP A 95 -13.51 -0.06 0.12
N LEU A 96 -12.80 1.07 0.21
CA LEU A 96 -12.75 1.86 1.44
C LEU A 96 -14.11 2.49 1.79
N TYR A 97 -14.83 3.02 0.79
CA TYR A 97 -16.18 3.54 0.98
C TYR A 97 -17.16 2.45 1.43
N ARG A 98 -17.06 1.25 0.84
CA ARG A 98 -17.87 0.09 1.25
C ARG A 98 -17.55 -0.30 2.69
N TYR A 99 -16.29 -0.30 3.08
CA TYR A 99 -15.88 -0.56 4.46
C TYR A 99 -16.47 0.48 5.43
N SER A 100 -16.36 1.78 5.12
CA SER A 100 -16.84 2.84 6.03
C SER A 100 -18.35 2.90 6.19
N ASN A 101 -19.11 2.37 5.22
CA ASN A 101 -20.57 2.36 5.23
C ASN A 101 -21.14 0.95 5.46
N ALA A 102 -20.31 -0.02 5.81
CA ALA A 102 -20.75 -1.39 6.06
C ALA A 102 -21.58 -1.44 7.35
N ASN A 103 -22.80 -1.97 7.24
CA ASN A 103 -23.67 -2.27 8.39
C ASN A 103 -23.96 -3.78 8.51
N GLU A 104 -23.49 -4.57 7.54
CA GLU A 104 -23.79 -5.99 7.40
C GLU A 104 -22.48 -6.78 7.35
N ASP A 105 -22.43 -7.89 8.09
CA ASP A 105 -21.28 -8.80 8.14
C ASP A 105 -20.83 -9.28 6.75
N GLU A 106 -21.79 -9.47 5.85
CA GLU A 106 -21.57 -9.93 4.48
C GLU A 106 -20.69 -8.96 3.68
N VAL A 107 -20.80 -7.66 3.97
CA VAL A 107 -19.96 -6.62 3.37
C VAL A 107 -18.52 -6.81 3.86
N PHE A 108 -18.30 -6.94 5.17
CA PHE A 108 -16.96 -7.20 5.72
C PHE A 108 -16.37 -8.51 5.19
N GLN A 109 -17.17 -9.58 5.12
CA GLN A 109 -16.74 -10.85 4.56
C GLN A 109 -16.25 -10.70 3.11
N SER A 110 -16.98 -9.94 2.27
CA SER A 110 -16.55 -9.68 0.89
C SER A 110 -15.24 -8.87 0.82
N LEU A 111 -15.02 -7.96 1.78
CA LEU A 111 -13.86 -7.09 1.83
C LEU A 111 -12.59 -7.77 2.36
N THR A 112 -12.71 -8.93 3.00
CA THR A 112 -11.53 -9.77 3.37
C THR A 112 -10.76 -10.27 2.14
N HIS A 113 -11.35 -10.19 0.95
CA HIS A 113 -10.71 -10.50 -0.34
C HIS A 113 -10.37 -9.24 -1.17
N SER A 114 -10.47 -8.05 -0.57
CA SER A 114 -10.14 -6.79 -1.24
C SER A 114 -8.68 -6.78 -1.73
N LYS A 115 -8.47 -6.12 -2.87
CA LYS A 115 -7.12 -5.81 -3.39
C LYS A 115 -6.44 -4.74 -2.55
N ASN A 116 -7.21 -3.88 -1.88
CA ASN A 116 -6.69 -2.88 -0.97
C ASN A 116 -6.28 -3.57 0.34
N GLU A 117 -4.98 -3.60 0.59
CA GLU A 117 -4.40 -4.27 1.76
C GLU A 117 -4.94 -3.70 3.07
N LEU A 118 -5.06 -2.37 3.20
CA LEU A 118 -5.60 -1.74 4.39
C LEU A 118 -7.04 -2.19 4.66
N VAL A 119 -7.89 -2.13 3.64
CA VAL A 119 -9.31 -2.52 3.75
C VAL A 119 -9.43 -3.99 4.10
N ARG A 120 -8.62 -4.85 3.48
CA ARG A 120 -8.58 -6.28 3.80
C ARG A 120 -8.26 -6.52 5.27
N ILE A 121 -7.20 -5.91 5.80
CA ILE A 121 -6.79 -6.06 7.20
C ILE A 121 -7.93 -5.63 8.14
N LEU A 122 -8.48 -4.44 7.89
CA LEU A 122 -9.54 -3.87 8.71
C LEU A 122 -10.81 -4.73 8.66
N ALA A 123 -11.21 -5.20 7.48
CA ALA A 123 -12.38 -6.06 7.31
C ALA A 123 -12.20 -7.43 7.97
N THR A 124 -11.01 -8.03 7.88
CA THR A 124 -10.71 -9.30 8.56
C THR A 124 -10.78 -9.14 10.08
N TYR A 125 -10.21 -8.07 10.63
CA TYR A 125 -10.28 -7.78 12.05
C TYR A 125 -11.73 -7.52 12.51
N GLU A 126 -12.47 -6.69 11.77
CA GLU A 126 -13.85 -6.34 12.11
C GLU A 126 -14.75 -7.58 12.10
N LEU A 127 -14.61 -8.46 11.10
CA LEU A 127 -15.38 -9.70 11.04
C LEU A 127 -15.08 -10.61 12.23
N ALA A 128 -13.81 -10.81 12.58
CA ALA A 128 -13.41 -11.59 13.74
C ALA A 128 -13.94 -10.99 15.05
N SER A 129 -13.92 -9.66 15.17
CA SER A 129 -14.45 -8.92 16.32
C SER A 129 -15.96 -9.08 16.47
N ILE A 130 -16.71 -8.98 15.36
CA ILE A 130 -18.16 -9.17 15.33
C ILE A 130 -18.53 -10.60 15.74
N GLU A 131 -17.84 -11.61 15.20
CA GLU A 131 -18.07 -13.02 15.52
C GLU A 131 -17.81 -13.31 17.01
N ALA A 132 -16.67 -12.84 17.54
CA ALA A 132 -16.32 -12.98 18.95
C ALA A 132 -17.34 -12.25 19.85
N GLY A 133 -17.77 -11.05 19.48
CA GLY A 133 -18.79 -10.29 20.20
C GLY A 133 -20.19 -10.93 20.16
N LYS A 134 -20.54 -11.64 19.08
CA LYS A 134 -21.77 -12.43 19.02
C LYS A 134 -21.69 -13.64 19.95
N ALA A 135 -20.57 -14.35 19.96
CA ALA A 135 -20.34 -15.48 20.87
C ALA A 135 -20.43 -15.04 22.35
N ASP A 136 -19.80 -13.92 22.71
CA ASP A 136 -19.81 -13.36 24.07
C ASP A 136 -21.25 -13.02 24.52
N LYS A 137 -22.07 -12.43 23.64
CA LYS A 137 -23.50 -12.18 23.91
C LYS A 137 -24.31 -13.44 24.15
N GLU A 138 -23.89 -14.58 23.57
CA GLU A 138 -24.46 -15.90 23.83
C GLU A 138 -23.87 -16.59 25.07
N GLY A 139 -22.96 -15.92 25.81
CA GLY A 139 -22.27 -16.46 26.96
C GLY A 139 -21.16 -17.46 26.61
N LYS A 140 -20.68 -17.46 25.36
CA LYS A 140 -19.59 -18.32 24.88
C LYS A 140 -18.32 -17.50 24.66
N LEU A 141 -17.20 -18.05 25.08
CA LEU A 141 -15.90 -17.51 24.73
C LEU A 141 -15.44 -18.13 23.40
N ASP A 142 -15.44 -17.35 22.32
CA ASP A 142 -14.85 -17.72 21.03
C ASP A 142 -13.91 -16.61 20.54
N THR A 143 -12.62 -16.85 20.67
CA THR A 143 -11.56 -15.88 20.30
C THR A 143 -10.66 -16.42 19.18
N ALA A 144 -11.00 -17.58 18.61
CA ALA A 144 -10.14 -18.28 17.65
C ALA A 144 -9.85 -17.44 16.40
N ASN A 145 -10.84 -16.66 15.94
CA ASN A 145 -10.70 -15.83 14.74
C ASN A 145 -9.94 -14.52 15.01
N LEU A 146 -9.89 -14.05 16.27
CA LEU A 146 -9.05 -12.91 16.68
C LEU A 146 -7.56 -13.31 16.66
N ASP A 147 -7.24 -14.50 17.17
CA ASP A 147 -5.89 -15.09 17.16
C ASP A 147 -5.42 -15.46 15.73
N ALA A 148 -6.35 -15.79 14.83
CA ALA A 148 -6.06 -16.14 13.44
C ALA A 148 -5.74 -14.93 12.54
N THR A 149 -5.85 -13.69 13.05
CA THR A 149 -5.44 -12.50 12.32
C THR A 149 -3.93 -12.61 12.06
N PRO A 150 -3.47 -12.85 10.81
CA PRO A 150 -2.05 -13.07 10.54
C PRO A 150 -1.26 -11.86 11.03
N ASN A 151 -0.01 -12.04 11.50
CA ASN A 151 0.91 -10.95 11.87
C ASN A 151 0.70 -9.65 11.03
N TYR A 152 -0.07 -8.71 11.56
CA TYR A 152 -0.53 -7.47 10.91
C TYR A 152 -0.63 -6.35 11.97
N PRO A 153 -0.72 -5.06 11.59
CA PRO A 153 -0.61 -3.91 12.49
C PRO A 153 -1.68 -3.83 13.57
N LEU A 154 -2.71 -4.69 13.53
CA LEU A 154 -3.79 -4.73 14.51
C LEU A 154 -3.65 -5.86 15.54
N LYS A 155 -2.51 -6.57 15.57
CA LYS A 155 -2.28 -7.66 16.54
C LYS A 155 -2.48 -7.20 17.99
N ASP A 156 -1.95 -6.03 18.35
CA ASP A 156 -2.08 -5.50 19.70
C ASP A 156 -3.56 -5.20 20.06
N PHE A 157 -4.35 -4.74 19.08
CA PHE A 157 -5.79 -4.55 19.25
C PHE A 157 -6.53 -5.87 19.46
N ALA A 158 -6.19 -6.91 18.68
CA ALA A 158 -6.78 -8.24 18.81
C ALA A 158 -6.47 -8.86 20.18
N LEU A 159 -5.23 -8.74 20.66
CA LEU A 159 -4.82 -9.20 22.00
C LEU A 159 -5.56 -8.45 23.11
N LEU A 160 -5.73 -7.14 22.96
CA LEU A 160 -6.47 -6.32 23.93
C LEU A 160 -7.95 -6.73 23.99
N GLN A 161 -8.58 -6.93 22.83
CA GLN A 161 -9.97 -7.38 22.74
C GLN A 161 -10.15 -8.79 23.33
N GLU A 162 -9.24 -9.70 23.01
CA GLU A 162 -9.27 -11.05 23.57
C GLU A 162 -9.13 -11.04 25.09
N ALA A 163 -8.20 -10.25 25.63
CA ALA A 163 -8.05 -10.08 27.07
C ALA A 163 -9.33 -9.55 27.71
N PHE A 164 -10.00 -8.58 27.08
CA PHE A 164 -11.30 -8.06 27.53
C PHE A 164 -12.39 -9.15 27.56
N LEU A 165 -12.49 -9.98 26.53
CA LEU A 165 -13.45 -11.09 26.50
C LEU A 165 -13.14 -12.14 27.58
N LEU A 166 -11.88 -12.49 27.76
CA LEU A 166 -11.44 -13.41 28.82
C LEU A 166 -11.79 -12.89 30.22
N PHE A 167 -11.69 -11.58 30.42
CA PHE A 167 -12.11 -10.92 31.64
C PHE A 167 -13.62 -11.05 31.89
N ASN A 168 -14.46 -10.83 30.88
CA ASN A 168 -15.92 -11.02 30.98
C ASN A 168 -16.32 -12.47 31.35
N HIS A 169 -15.51 -13.44 30.93
CA HIS A 169 -15.70 -14.86 31.23
C HIS A 169 -14.97 -15.36 32.48
N HIS A 170 -14.54 -14.46 33.38
CA HIS A 170 -13.84 -14.77 34.63
C HIS A 170 -12.50 -15.51 34.47
N GLN A 171 -11.87 -15.46 33.29
CA GLN A 171 -10.57 -16.07 33.00
C GLN A 171 -9.42 -15.05 33.15
N ALA A 172 -9.34 -14.41 34.31
CA ALA A 172 -8.43 -13.28 34.55
C ALA A 172 -6.94 -13.61 34.36
N GLN A 173 -6.51 -14.84 34.63
CA GLN A 173 -5.11 -15.24 34.40
C GLN A 173 -4.79 -15.33 32.91
N ASN A 174 -5.64 -16.00 32.13
CA ASN A 174 -5.50 -16.07 30.67
C ASN A 174 -5.54 -14.67 30.03
N ALA A 175 -6.40 -13.78 30.53
CA ALA A 175 -6.47 -12.39 30.07
C ALA A 175 -5.15 -11.65 30.29
N ARG A 176 -4.55 -11.79 31.48
CA ARG A 176 -3.25 -11.19 31.81
C ARG A 176 -2.14 -11.74 30.93
N ASP A 177 -2.14 -13.05 30.67
CA ASP A 177 -1.17 -13.68 29.78
C ASP A 177 -1.25 -13.11 28.36
N LYS A 178 -2.46 -12.86 27.84
CA LYS A 178 -2.65 -12.19 26.54
C LYS A 178 -2.14 -10.76 26.53
N LEU A 179 -2.37 -9.99 27.61
CA LEU A 179 -1.85 -8.61 27.73
C LEU A 179 -0.31 -8.54 27.76
N LEU A 180 0.37 -9.59 28.24
CA LEU A 180 1.83 -9.67 28.20
C LEU A 180 2.39 -9.87 26.79
N LEU A 181 1.57 -10.32 25.83
CA LEU A 181 1.96 -10.53 24.44
C LEU A 181 1.88 -9.25 23.59
N VAL A 182 1.32 -8.16 24.13
CA VAL A 182 1.26 -6.86 23.46
C VAL A 182 2.66 -6.28 23.32
N SER A 183 2.97 -5.78 22.12
CA SER A 183 4.31 -5.29 21.78
C SER A 183 4.70 -4.06 22.61
N GLN A 184 5.99 -3.87 22.93
CA GLN A 184 6.48 -2.63 23.55
C GLN A 184 7.52 -1.94 22.65
N PRO A 185 7.39 -0.64 22.34
CA PRO A 185 6.28 0.26 22.70
C PRO A 185 5.04 0.09 21.80
N SER A 186 3.85 -0.02 22.39
CA SER A 186 2.56 0.01 21.67
C SER A 186 1.82 1.32 21.94
N ILE A 187 0.97 1.73 21.00
CA ILE A 187 0.04 2.84 21.19
C ILE A 187 -1.04 2.52 22.24
N LEU A 188 -1.27 1.24 22.53
CA LEU A 188 -2.25 0.74 23.51
C LEU A 188 -1.64 0.48 24.89
N GLN A 189 -0.42 0.94 25.13
CA GLN A 189 0.31 0.60 26.35
C GLN A 189 -0.42 1.11 27.61
N GLU A 190 -1.04 2.30 27.54
CA GLU A 190 -1.82 2.86 28.65
C GLU A 190 -3.04 1.99 28.97
N GLU A 191 -3.77 1.54 27.95
CA GLU A 191 -4.92 0.65 28.10
C GLU A 191 -4.50 -0.71 28.67
N VAL A 192 -3.39 -1.27 28.18
CA VAL A 192 -2.80 -2.50 28.71
C VAL A 192 -2.46 -2.35 30.18
N ASP A 193 -1.78 -1.26 30.56
CA ASP A 193 -1.38 -1.01 31.93
C ASP A 193 -2.61 -0.84 32.83
N ASN A 194 -3.62 -0.09 32.37
CA ASN A 194 -4.89 0.04 33.08
C ASN A 194 -5.54 -1.33 33.32
N LEU A 195 -5.71 -2.15 32.28
CA LEU A 195 -6.34 -3.48 32.40
C LEU A 195 -5.54 -4.46 33.26
N ARG A 196 -4.20 -4.33 33.32
CA ARG A 196 -3.37 -5.14 34.22
C ARG A 196 -3.56 -4.77 35.69
N HIS A 197 -3.77 -3.49 35.98
CA HIS A 197 -3.94 -3.00 37.36
C HIS A 197 -5.35 -3.22 37.89
N TYR A 198 -6.36 -3.18 37.02
CA TYR A 198 -7.72 -3.32 37.45
C TYR A 198 -8.08 -4.77 37.86
N GLN A 199 -8.38 -4.98 39.15
CA GLN A 199 -8.91 -6.22 39.74
C GLN A 199 -10.42 -6.45 39.43
N ILE A 200 -10.88 -6.19 38.20
CA ILE A 200 -12.33 -5.99 37.91
C ILE A 200 -13.22 -7.23 38.15
N PHE A 201 -12.65 -8.43 38.33
CA PHE A 201 -13.46 -9.67 38.41
C PHE A 201 -13.18 -10.55 39.63
N GLU A 202 -12.63 -10.01 40.72
CA GLU A 202 -12.71 -10.69 42.03
C GLU A 202 -14.08 -10.43 42.66
N LYS A 203 -15.09 -11.21 42.25
CA LYS A 203 -16.29 -11.49 43.05
C LYS A 203 -16.66 -12.95 42.92
#